data_AF-A0A7N2MPA8-F1
#
_entry.id   AF-A0A7N2MPA8-F1
#
_cell.length_a   1.000
_cell.length_b   1.000
_cell.length_c   1.000
_cell.angle_alpha   90.00
_cell.angle_beta   90.00
_cell.angle_gamma   90.00
#
_symmetry.space_group_name_H-M   'P 1'
#
loop_
_entity.id
_entity.type
_entity.pdbx_description
1 polymer ?
#
loop_
_entity_poly.entity_id
_entity_poly.type
_entity_poly.pdbx_seq_one_letter_code
_entity_poly.pdbx_strand_id
1 'polypeptide(L)'
;MGRRRSSSSSFLSLFIFLVSFTSLPIPSLSSDTDTFVFGGCTQQKYTQNSPYESNLNSLLTSLVNSATYSSYNNYTITASTPQDTLYGLYQCRGDLSMPDCATCVARSVTQFGVLCPQTCGGAVQLQGCYVKYDNATFLGVEDKTVVLKKCGPSIGYDDDAMSRRDAVLGALASSGGPYRVGGSGQVQGVAQCVGDLSSGECQDCVSEAIGRLKSDCGGAVYGDMFLAKCYARYQTGSAHSIYSKAHHDKSTTDGEKTFAIIIGLLTGVALLIIFLTFIRKVFEGPDAYLHAPALENGLMVDYL
;
A
#
# COMPACT_ATOMS: atom_id res chain seq x y z
N MET A 1 59.87 29.51 -5.83
CA MET A 1 58.51 29.44 -5.24
C MET A 1 57.53 28.93 -6.29
N GLY A 2 57.23 27.63 -6.31
CA GLY A 2 56.19 27.05 -7.17
C GLY A 2 55.06 26.50 -6.31
N ARG A 3 53.91 27.17 -6.28
CA ARG A 3 52.70 26.72 -5.56
C ARG A 3 52.04 25.58 -6.33
N ARG A 4 52.07 24.36 -5.78
CA ARG A 4 51.16 23.26 -6.18
C ARG A 4 49.72 23.69 -5.89
N ARG A 5 48.90 23.89 -6.93
CA ARG A 5 47.50 24.28 -6.80
C ARG A 5 46.61 23.04 -6.93
N SER A 6 46.06 22.64 -5.79
CA SER A 6 44.82 21.88 -5.53
C SER A 6 44.20 21.06 -6.69
N SER A 7 44.47 19.75 -6.69
CA SER A 7 43.70 18.74 -7.46
C SER A 7 42.61 18.07 -6.60
N SER A 8 42.60 18.32 -5.27
CA SER A 8 41.70 17.65 -4.30
C SER A 8 40.23 18.10 -4.39
N SER A 9 39.98 19.36 -4.79
CA SER A 9 38.62 19.93 -4.83
C SER A 9 37.72 19.32 -5.92
N SER A 10 38.31 18.89 -7.04
CA SER A 10 37.55 18.38 -8.19
C SER A 10 37.01 16.96 -7.99
N PHE A 11 37.70 16.13 -7.21
CA PHE A 11 37.25 14.77 -6.89
C PHE A 11 36.11 14.76 -5.86
N LEU A 12 36.12 15.72 -4.92
CA LEU A 12 35.08 15.85 -3.90
C LEU A 12 33.72 16.26 -4.52
N SER A 13 33.75 17.14 -5.52
CA SER A 13 32.54 17.59 -6.22
C SER A 13 31.94 16.50 -7.12
N LEU A 14 32.77 15.66 -7.75
CA LEU A 14 32.32 14.51 -8.55
C LEU A 14 31.67 13.41 -7.68
N PHE A 15 32.19 13.20 -6.47
CA PHE A 15 31.64 12.25 -5.50
C PHE A 15 30.25 12.68 -4.99
N ILE A 16 30.05 13.98 -4.73
CA ILE A 16 28.74 14.52 -4.30
C ILE A 16 27.69 14.39 -5.41
N PHE A 17 28.08 14.58 -6.67
CA PHE A 17 27.19 14.38 -7.82
C PHE A 17 26.80 12.90 -8.01
N LEU A 18 27.75 11.98 -7.87
CA LEU A 18 27.48 10.53 -7.95
C LEU A 18 26.56 10.02 -6.82
N VAL A 19 26.71 10.55 -5.60
CA VAL A 19 25.86 10.19 -4.45
C VAL A 19 24.44 10.77 -4.57
N SER A 20 24.27 11.88 -5.30
CA SER A 20 22.95 12.49 -5.54
C SER A 20 22.18 11.80 -6.67
N PHE A 21 22.87 11.11 -7.60
CA PHE A 21 22.24 10.33 -8.68
C PHE A 21 21.86 8.91 -8.27
N THR A 22 22.34 8.40 -7.13
CA THR A 22 21.93 7.08 -6.60
C THR A 22 20.67 7.14 -5.74
N SER A 23 20.14 8.33 -5.46
CA SER A 23 18.84 8.53 -4.81
C SER A 23 17.75 8.83 -5.84
N LEU A 24 17.59 7.98 -6.86
CA LEU A 24 16.25 7.86 -7.45
C LEU A 24 15.40 7.10 -6.42
N PRO A 25 14.22 7.61 -6.01
CA PRO A 25 13.28 6.78 -5.27
C PRO A 25 12.98 5.59 -6.18
N ILE A 26 13.41 4.40 -5.74
CA ILE A 26 12.90 3.16 -6.29
C ILE A 26 11.38 3.31 -6.21
N PRO A 27 10.61 3.22 -7.31
CA PRO A 27 9.17 3.15 -7.19
C PRO A 27 8.90 1.95 -6.28
N SER A 28 8.43 2.23 -5.06
CA SER A 28 7.93 1.19 -4.19
C SER A 28 6.93 0.42 -5.01
N LEU A 29 7.21 -0.86 -5.24
CA LEU A 29 6.18 -1.78 -5.70
C LEU A 29 5.10 -1.67 -4.63
N SER A 30 4.04 -0.89 -4.91
CA SER A 30 2.93 -0.77 -3.99
C SER A 30 2.35 -2.16 -3.90
N SER A 31 2.66 -2.89 -2.83
CA SER A 31 1.80 -3.98 -2.43
C SER A 31 0.44 -3.34 -2.25
N ASP A 32 -0.50 -3.65 -3.13
CA ASP A 32 -1.83 -3.06 -3.14
C ASP A 32 -2.54 -3.51 -1.85
N THR A 33 -2.33 -2.76 -0.77
CA THR A 33 -2.86 -3.03 0.58
C THR A 33 -4.30 -2.57 0.71
N ASP A 34 -4.77 -1.76 -0.23
CA ASP A 34 -6.11 -1.19 -0.25
C ASP A 34 -7.08 -1.87 -1.20
N THR A 35 -6.66 -2.89 -1.96
CA THR A 35 -7.61 -3.67 -2.76
C THR A 35 -8.69 -4.25 -1.86
N PHE A 36 -9.95 -4.02 -2.25
CA PHE A 36 -11.11 -4.60 -1.59
C PHE A 36 -11.13 -6.13 -1.74
N VAL A 37 -11.36 -6.83 -0.62
CA VAL A 37 -11.48 -8.30 -0.58
C VAL A 37 -12.93 -8.69 -0.35
N PHE A 38 -13.54 -8.26 0.76
CA PHE A 38 -14.96 -8.43 1.03
C PHE A 38 -15.47 -7.34 1.99
N GLY A 39 -16.79 -7.20 2.05
CA GLY A 39 -17.47 -6.34 3.01
C GLY A 39 -18.91 -6.77 3.20
N GLY A 40 -19.47 -6.46 4.37
CA GLY A 40 -20.84 -6.82 4.71
C GLY A 40 -21.36 -5.99 5.87
N CYS A 41 -22.68 -5.83 5.93
CA CYS A 41 -23.34 -4.97 6.90
C CYS A 41 -24.49 -5.71 7.57
N THR A 42 -24.83 -5.31 8.79
CA THR A 42 -26.02 -5.81 9.48
C THR A 42 -27.28 -5.23 8.86
N GLN A 43 -28.41 -5.92 9.06
CA GLN A 43 -29.72 -5.45 8.62
C GLN A 43 -30.28 -4.35 9.53
N GLN A 44 -29.85 -4.32 10.80
CA GLN A 44 -30.28 -3.31 11.76
C GLN A 44 -29.74 -1.94 11.35
N LYS A 45 -30.63 -0.95 11.33
CA LYS A 45 -30.31 0.44 11.01
C LYS A 45 -30.41 1.30 12.26
N TYR A 46 -29.55 2.30 12.36
CA TYR A 46 -29.68 3.36 13.36
C TYR A 46 -30.40 4.57 12.76
N THR A 47 -30.97 5.41 13.63
CA THR A 47 -31.63 6.66 13.23
C THR A 47 -30.60 7.75 12.98
N GLN A 48 -30.76 8.53 11.92
CA GLN A 48 -29.88 9.67 11.64
C GLN A 48 -29.92 10.70 12.79
N ASN A 49 -28.77 11.31 13.08
CA ASN A 49 -28.52 12.23 14.19
C ASN A 49 -28.76 11.61 15.57
N SER A 50 -28.68 10.29 15.70
CA SER A 50 -28.78 9.60 16.98
C SER A 50 -27.45 9.64 17.76
N PRO A 51 -27.49 9.42 19.08
CA PRO A 51 -26.28 9.18 19.88
C PRO A 51 -25.42 8.06 19.29
N TYR A 52 -26.05 7.00 18.77
CA TYR A 52 -25.35 5.90 18.09
C TYR A 52 -24.47 6.39 16.94
N GLU A 53 -24.99 7.26 16.07
CA GLU A 53 -24.22 7.81 14.94
C GLU A 53 -23.00 8.60 15.42
N SER A 54 -23.16 9.45 16.43
CA SER A 54 -22.03 10.20 17.00
C SER A 54 -20.98 9.29 17.65
N ASN A 55 -21.42 8.23 18.33
CA ASN A 55 -20.54 7.25 18.94
C ASN A 55 -19.81 6.43 17.87
N LEU A 56 -20.49 6.04 16.80
CA LEU A 56 -19.88 5.34 15.66
C LEU A 56 -18.79 6.19 15.00
N ASN A 57 -19.07 7.47 14.74
CA ASN A 57 -18.07 8.39 14.18
C ASN A 57 -16.84 8.53 15.10
N SER A 58 -17.07 8.60 16.41
CA SER A 58 -16.01 8.66 17.42
C SER A 58 -15.19 7.37 17.44
N LEU A 59 -15.85 6.21 17.42
CA LEU A 59 -15.22 4.89 17.37
C LEU A 59 -14.33 4.74 16.13
N LEU A 60 -14.86 5.02 14.93
CA LEU A 60 -14.11 4.89 13.69
C LEU A 60 -12.89 5.83 13.66
N THR A 61 -13.03 7.04 14.20
CA THR A 61 -11.92 7.99 14.37
C THR A 61 -10.85 7.43 15.32
N SER A 62 -11.24 6.84 16.45
CA SER A 62 -10.33 6.19 17.39
C SER A 62 -9.56 5.03 16.75
N LEU A 63 -10.23 4.20 15.93
CA LEU A 63 -9.58 3.10 15.20
C LEU A 63 -8.49 3.63 14.25
N VAL A 64 -8.80 4.64 13.43
CA VAL A 64 -7.84 5.26 12.51
C VAL A 64 -6.64 5.86 13.26
N ASN A 65 -6.90 6.62 14.32
CA ASN A 65 -5.83 7.25 15.11
C ASN A 65 -4.92 6.21 15.76
N SER A 66 -5.50 5.15 16.32
CA SER A 66 -4.74 4.07 16.96
C SER A 66 -3.87 3.29 15.99
N ALA A 67 -4.31 3.13 14.73
CA ALA A 67 -3.57 2.38 13.71
C ALA A 67 -2.21 3.03 13.34
N THR A 68 -1.98 4.27 13.77
CA THR A 68 -0.67 4.96 13.66
C THR A 68 0.39 4.35 14.59
N TYR A 69 -0.02 3.60 15.62
CA TYR A 69 0.87 3.12 16.68
C TYR A 69 0.76 1.61 16.94
N SER A 70 -0.28 0.95 16.45
CA SER A 70 -0.50 -0.48 16.64
C SER A 70 -1.08 -1.12 15.40
N SER A 71 -0.77 -2.40 15.17
CA SER A 71 -1.36 -3.21 14.10
C SER A 71 -2.70 -3.82 14.48
N TYR A 72 -3.09 -3.72 15.76
CA TYR A 72 -4.38 -4.17 16.27
C TYR A 72 -4.80 -3.32 17.46
N ASN A 73 -6.07 -2.96 17.50
CA ASN A 73 -6.70 -2.44 18.71
C ASN A 73 -8.21 -2.67 18.66
N ASN A 74 -8.85 -2.60 19.82
CA ASN A 74 -10.30 -2.61 19.93
C ASN A 74 -10.75 -1.48 20.86
N TYR A 75 -12.01 -1.08 20.69
CA TYR A 75 -12.67 -0.08 21.52
C TYR A 75 -14.09 -0.52 21.80
N THR A 76 -14.55 -0.17 23.00
CA THR A 76 -15.95 -0.29 23.40
C THR A 76 -16.43 1.08 23.84
N ILE A 77 -17.53 1.55 23.26
CA ILE A 77 -18.25 2.74 23.72
C ILE A 77 -19.50 2.23 24.41
N THR A 78 -19.50 2.31 25.75
CA THR A 78 -20.67 1.98 26.56
C THR A 78 -21.66 3.13 26.55
N ALA A 79 -22.93 2.81 26.27
CA ALA A 79 -24.01 3.78 26.31
C ALA A 79 -25.00 3.45 27.44
N SER A 80 -25.89 4.38 27.72
CA SER A 80 -26.96 4.19 28.71
C SER A 80 -27.97 3.13 28.29
N THR A 81 -28.16 2.92 26.99
CA THR A 81 -28.97 1.85 26.44
C THR A 81 -28.09 0.78 25.81
N PRO A 82 -28.44 -0.52 25.93
CA PRO A 82 -27.70 -1.59 25.27
C PRO A 82 -27.68 -1.43 23.73
N GLN A 83 -28.74 -0.88 23.14
CA GLN A 83 -28.82 -0.66 21.69
C GLN A 83 -27.82 0.39 21.18
N ASP A 84 -27.41 1.31 22.05
CA ASP A 84 -26.47 2.39 21.73
C ASP A 84 -25.00 2.02 22.01
N THR A 85 -24.77 0.84 22.58
CA THR A 85 -23.41 0.34 22.86
C THR A 85 -22.75 -0.10 21.56
N LEU A 86 -21.45 0.17 21.45
CA LEU A 86 -20.68 -0.01 20.22
C LEU A 86 -19.37 -0.72 20.50
N TYR A 87 -19.10 -1.77 19.74
CA TYR A 87 -17.84 -2.50 19.73
C TYR A 87 -17.16 -2.29 18.39
N GLY A 88 -15.85 -2.07 18.40
CA GLY A 88 -15.08 -1.94 17.18
C GLY A 88 -13.66 -2.48 17.34
N LEU A 89 -13.12 -3.02 16.25
CA LEU A 89 -11.71 -3.38 16.16
C LEU A 89 -11.17 -3.11 14.77
N TYR A 90 -9.85 -3.03 14.68
CA TYR A 90 -9.13 -3.21 13.42
C TYR A 90 -7.99 -4.21 13.61
N GLN A 91 -7.63 -4.86 12.52
CA GLN A 91 -6.46 -5.74 12.44
C GLN A 91 -5.76 -5.49 11.11
N CYS A 92 -4.59 -4.85 11.16
CA CYS A 92 -3.69 -4.74 10.02
C CYS A 92 -2.93 -6.06 9.80
N ARG A 93 -2.49 -6.29 8.57
CA ARG A 93 -1.60 -7.38 8.23
C ARG A 93 -0.28 -7.23 8.99
N GLY A 94 0.24 -8.32 9.53
CA GLY A 94 1.32 -8.27 10.53
C GLY A 94 2.68 -7.82 9.98
N ASP A 95 2.83 -7.66 8.67
CA ASP A 95 4.05 -7.19 8.00
C ASP A 95 3.97 -5.72 7.55
N LEU A 96 2.88 -5.01 7.84
CA LEU A 96 2.74 -3.61 7.44
C LEU A 96 3.49 -2.67 8.38
N SER A 97 4.03 -1.60 7.79
CA SER A 97 4.47 -0.43 8.55
C SER A 97 3.25 0.26 9.20
N MET A 98 3.44 0.96 10.31
CA MET A 98 2.34 1.68 10.96
C MET A 98 1.69 2.75 10.06
N PRO A 99 2.44 3.51 9.23
CA PRO A 99 1.83 4.40 8.24
C PRO A 99 0.94 3.68 7.21
N ASP A 100 1.35 2.51 6.72
CA ASP A 100 0.56 1.71 5.78
C ASP A 100 -0.68 1.12 6.45
N CYS A 101 -0.54 0.69 7.72
CA CYS A 101 -1.65 0.23 8.55
C CYS A 101 -2.69 1.33 8.74
N ALA A 102 -2.28 2.52 9.18
CA ALA A 102 -3.18 3.67 9.34
C ALA A 102 -3.89 4.04 8.03
N THR A 103 -3.16 4.03 6.91
CA THR A 103 -3.72 4.28 5.57
C THR A 103 -4.76 3.24 5.20
N CYS A 104 -4.49 1.96 5.43
CA CYS A 104 -5.43 0.89 5.15
C CYS A 104 -6.70 1.00 5.99
N VAL A 105 -6.56 1.27 7.30
CA VAL A 105 -7.71 1.41 8.22
C VAL A 105 -8.56 2.63 7.82
N ALA A 106 -7.94 3.76 7.51
CA ALA A 106 -8.65 4.95 7.01
C ALA A 106 -9.43 4.66 5.72
N ARG A 107 -8.81 3.94 4.77
CA ARG A 107 -9.50 3.53 3.53
C ARG A 107 -10.66 2.58 3.81
N SER A 108 -10.49 1.63 4.72
CA SER A 108 -11.57 0.71 5.13
C SER A 108 -12.74 1.46 5.78
N VAL A 109 -12.46 2.47 6.60
CA VAL A 109 -13.48 3.34 7.20
C VAL A 109 -14.27 4.10 6.14
N THR A 110 -13.60 4.64 5.13
CA THR A 110 -14.27 5.31 4.00
C THR A 110 -15.20 4.35 3.24
N GLN A 111 -14.85 3.07 3.11
CA GLN A 111 -15.70 2.08 2.45
C GLN A 111 -17.04 1.87 3.19
N PHE A 112 -17.10 2.02 4.51
CA PHE A 112 -18.36 1.87 5.26
C PHE A 112 -19.41 2.89 4.84
N GLY A 113 -19.02 4.13 4.55
CA GLY A 113 -19.96 5.18 4.12
C GLY A 113 -20.69 4.82 2.82
N VAL A 114 -20.06 4.02 1.96
CA VAL A 114 -20.62 3.58 0.67
C VAL A 114 -21.32 2.23 0.81
N LEU A 115 -20.69 1.27 1.48
CA LEU A 115 -21.18 -0.11 1.57
C LEU A 115 -22.28 -0.29 2.62
N CYS A 116 -22.16 0.40 3.75
CA CYS A 116 -22.96 0.17 4.96
C CYS A 116 -23.66 1.45 5.43
N PRO A 117 -24.50 2.08 4.59
CA PRO A 117 -25.19 3.31 4.97
C PRO A 117 -26.15 3.05 6.13
N GLN A 118 -25.95 3.78 7.22
CA GLN A 118 -26.82 3.81 8.40
C GLN A 118 -27.04 2.46 9.11
N THR A 119 -26.09 1.53 9.02
CA THR A 119 -26.19 0.20 9.69
C THR A 119 -25.58 0.20 11.08
N CYS A 120 -26.12 -0.61 11.98
CA CYS A 120 -25.58 -0.83 13.32
C CYS A 120 -24.37 -1.77 13.37
N GLY A 121 -23.91 -2.27 12.22
CA GLY A 121 -22.73 -3.11 12.15
C GLY A 121 -22.23 -3.23 10.73
N GLY A 122 -20.92 -3.33 10.59
CA GLY A 122 -20.24 -3.43 9.32
C GLY A 122 -18.88 -4.09 9.49
N ALA A 123 -18.48 -4.87 8.50
CA ALA A 123 -17.13 -5.41 8.39
C ALA A 123 -16.58 -5.16 6.98
N VAL A 124 -15.32 -4.76 6.88
CA VAL A 124 -14.59 -4.58 5.62
C VAL A 124 -13.22 -5.22 5.76
N GLN A 125 -12.86 -6.03 4.77
CA GLN A 125 -11.53 -6.59 4.58
C GLN A 125 -10.92 -5.99 3.31
N LEU A 126 -9.80 -5.30 3.48
CA LEU A 126 -8.87 -4.97 2.40
C LEU A 126 -7.66 -5.93 2.46
N GLN A 127 -6.80 -5.91 1.44
CA GLN A 127 -5.59 -6.74 1.40
C GLN A 127 -4.64 -6.50 2.59
N GLY A 128 -4.66 -5.29 3.15
CA GLY A 128 -3.80 -4.86 4.24
C GLY A 128 -4.44 -4.85 5.63
N CYS A 129 -5.78 -4.89 5.74
CA CYS A 129 -6.43 -4.73 7.03
C CYS A 129 -7.89 -5.19 7.04
N TYR A 130 -8.36 -5.50 8.23
CA TYR A 130 -9.74 -5.79 8.57
C TYR A 130 -10.26 -4.73 9.55
N VAL A 131 -11.47 -4.23 9.34
CA VAL A 131 -12.15 -3.35 10.28
C VAL A 131 -13.57 -3.88 10.47
N LYS A 132 -14.01 -3.99 11.74
CA LYS A 132 -15.38 -4.36 12.08
C LYS A 132 -15.90 -3.48 13.20
N TYR A 133 -17.15 -3.06 13.07
CA TYR A 133 -17.94 -2.50 14.16
C TYR A 133 -19.29 -3.20 14.24
N ASP A 134 -19.89 -3.22 15.42
CA ASP A 134 -21.20 -3.82 15.68
C ASP A 134 -21.78 -3.30 17.00
N ASN A 135 -23.11 -3.35 17.14
CA ASN A 135 -23.78 -3.11 18.43
C ASN A 135 -24.00 -4.41 19.21
N ALA A 136 -23.93 -5.56 18.54
CA ALA A 136 -23.83 -6.86 19.18
C ALA A 136 -22.38 -7.15 19.62
N THR A 137 -22.21 -7.84 20.75
CA THR A 137 -20.86 -8.21 21.20
C THR A 137 -20.23 -9.26 20.28
N PHE A 138 -18.96 -9.05 19.92
CA PHE A 138 -18.17 -9.98 19.11
C PHE A 138 -16.68 -10.02 19.51
N LEU A 139 -16.27 -9.20 20.48
CA LEU A 139 -14.88 -9.13 20.94
C LEU A 139 -14.56 -10.35 21.82
N GLY A 140 -13.45 -11.04 21.53
CA GLY A 140 -13.04 -12.23 22.29
C GLY A 140 -13.94 -13.44 22.08
N VAL A 141 -14.72 -13.47 20.99
CA VAL A 141 -15.59 -14.59 20.64
C VAL A 141 -15.03 -15.28 19.41
N GLU A 142 -14.71 -16.58 19.53
CA GLU A 142 -14.32 -17.38 18.38
C GLU A 142 -15.47 -17.47 17.36
N ASP A 143 -15.15 -17.22 16.08
CA ASP A 143 -16.07 -17.42 14.97
C ASP A 143 -15.33 -17.92 13.73
N LYS A 144 -15.64 -19.18 13.36
CA LYS A 144 -15.04 -19.92 12.25
C LYS A 144 -15.97 -19.97 11.02
N THR A 145 -17.01 -19.14 10.98
CA THR A 145 -17.93 -19.06 9.84
C THR A 145 -17.17 -18.60 8.60
N VAL A 146 -17.34 -19.30 7.48
CA VAL A 146 -16.70 -18.94 6.21
C VAL A 146 -17.33 -17.66 5.66
N VAL A 147 -16.50 -16.63 5.46
CA VAL A 147 -16.93 -15.34 4.90
C VAL A 147 -16.59 -15.24 3.42
N LEU A 148 -15.38 -15.66 3.03
CA LEU A 148 -14.97 -15.68 1.63
C LEU A 148 -14.13 -16.93 1.36
N LYS A 149 -14.44 -17.58 0.23
CA LYS A 149 -13.61 -18.62 -0.36
C LYS A 149 -13.34 -18.28 -1.82
N LYS A 150 -12.09 -18.30 -2.23
CA LYS A 150 -11.69 -18.11 -3.62
C LYS A 150 -10.57 -19.07 -3.97
N CYS A 151 -10.77 -19.89 -5.00
CA CYS A 151 -9.72 -20.76 -5.53
C CYS A 151 -9.32 -20.29 -6.93
N GLY A 152 -8.02 -20.33 -7.22
CA GLY A 152 -7.50 -20.08 -8.55
C GLY A 152 -7.78 -21.22 -9.53
N PRO A 153 -7.37 -21.06 -10.81
CA PRO A 153 -7.46 -22.14 -11.78
C PRO A 153 -6.61 -23.34 -11.34
N SER A 154 -7.05 -24.54 -11.71
CA SER A 154 -6.25 -25.76 -11.57
C SER A 154 -5.46 -25.98 -12.86
N ILE A 155 -4.13 -26.02 -12.79
CA ILE A 155 -3.25 -26.12 -13.97
C ILE A 155 -2.73 -27.54 -14.24
N GLY A 156 -3.40 -28.55 -13.67
CA GLY A 156 -2.99 -29.95 -13.72
C GLY A 156 -2.45 -30.47 -12.39
N TYR A 157 -2.23 -31.78 -12.31
CA TYR A 157 -1.70 -32.45 -11.13
C TYR A 157 -0.17 -32.33 -11.14
N ASP A 158 0.37 -31.49 -10.25
CA ASP A 158 1.80 -31.39 -9.96
C ASP A 158 2.00 -31.85 -8.51
N ASP A 159 2.43 -33.11 -8.36
CA ASP A 159 2.58 -33.78 -7.06
C ASP A 159 3.58 -33.04 -6.15
N ASP A 160 4.66 -32.52 -6.74
CA ASP A 160 5.70 -31.78 -6.01
C ASP A 160 5.16 -30.44 -5.51
N ALA A 161 4.44 -29.69 -6.35
CA ALA A 161 3.86 -28.41 -5.97
C ALA A 161 2.77 -28.56 -4.91
N MET A 162 1.91 -29.58 -5.05
CA MET A 162 0.86 -29.87 -4.06
C MET A 162 1.44 -30.33 -2.73
N SER A 163 2.45 -31.20 -2.75
CA SER A 163 3.16 -31.65 -1.55
C SER A 163 3.85 -30.48 -0.84
N ARG A 164 4.51 -29.58 -1.59
CA ARG A 164 5.12 -28.36 -1.03
C ARG A 164 4.08 -27.43 -0.42
N ARG A 165 2.93 -27.24 -1.08
CA ARG A 165 1.81 -26.46 -0.52
C ARG A 165 1.33 -27.08 0.78
N ASP A 166 1.09 -28.38 0.81
CA ASP A 166 0.55 -29.02 2.00
C ASP A 166 1.51 -28.99 3.18
N ALA A 167 2.81 -29.06 2.91
CA ALA A 167 3.87 -28.83 3.88
C ALA A 167 3.88 -27.37 4.39
N VAL A 168 3.82 -26.37 3.50
CA VAL A 168 3.76 -24.95 3.88
C VAL A 168 2.53 -24.66 4.73
N LEU A 169 1.36 -25.09 4.29
CA LEU A 169 0.11 -24.93 5.02
C LEU A 169 0.14 -25.70 6.35
N GLY A 170 0.72 -26.90 6.40
CA GLY A 170 0.91 -27.65 7.64
C GLY A 170 1.78 -26.89 8.65
N ALA A 171 2.88 -26.30 8.19
CA ALA A 171 3.76 -25.50 9.02
C ALA A 171 3.06 -24.24 9.57
N LEU A 172 2.27 -23.55 8.74
CA LEU A 172 1.47 -22.40 9.18
C LEU A 172 0.42 -22.80 10.23
N ALA A 173 -0.21 -23.96 10.06
CA ALA A 173 -1.14 -24.48 11.04
C ALA A 173 -0.42 -24.70 12.38
N SER A 174 0.74 -25.33 12.41
CA SER A 174 1.46 -25.62 13.67
C SER A 174 2.22 -24.43 14.29
N SER A 175 2.37 -23.33 13.57
CA SER A 175 3.17 -22.19 14.02
C SER A 175 2.47 -21.37 15.11
N GLY A 176 3.22 -20.79 16.04
CA GLY A 176 2.66 -19.88 17.04
C GLY A 176 2.42 -18.46 16.51
N GLY A 177 1.64 -17.68 17.26
CA GLY A 177 1.43 -16.25 17.00
C GLY A 177 0.26 -15.93 16.04
N PRO A 178 -0.14 -14.65 15.99
CA PRO A 178 -1.34 -14.21 15.27
C PRO A 178 -1.10 -13.95 13.78
N TYR A 179 0.13 -13.70 13.32
CA TYR A 179 0.49 -13.53 11.90
C TYR A 179 1.60 -14.49 11.53
N ARG A 180 1.35 -15.31 10.51
CA ARG A 180 2.19 -16.46 10.14
C ARG A 180 2.48 -16.41 8.66
N VAL A 181 3.74 -16.53 8.29
CA VAL A 181 4.20 -16.57 6.90
C VAL A 181 5.11 -17.77 6.71
N GLY A 182 5.03 -18.40 5.54
CA GLY A 182 5.82 -19.58 5.24
C GLY A 182 5.94 -19.80 3.73
N GLY A 183 6.97 -20.52 3.31
CA GLY A 183 7.16 -20.80 1.90
C GLY A 183 8.12 -21.96 1.65
N SER A 184 7.99 -22.57 0.47
CA SER A 184 8.85 -23.63 -0.02
C SER A 184 8.91 -23.59 -1.55
N GLY A 185 10.10 -23.31 -2.10
CA GLY A 185 10.27 -23.09 -3.53
C GLY A 185 9.39 -21.93 -4.02
N GLN A 186 8.49 -22.22 -4.96
CA GLN A 186 7.56 -21.26 -5.53
C GLN A 186 6.23 -21.15 -4.77
N VAL A 187 6.06 -21.88 -3.66
CA VAL A 187 4.84 -21.83 -2.86
C VAL A 187 5.03 -20.89 -1.68
N GLN A 188 4.09 -19.98 -1.48
CA GLN A 188 4.03 -19.08 -0.35
C GLN A 188 2.66 -19.19 0.31
N GLY A 189 2.62 -19.05 1.63
CA GLY A 189 1.39 -19.04 2.41
C GLY A 189 1.44 -18.00 3.52
N VAL A 190 0.25 -17.48 3.84
CA VAL A 190 0.03 -16.53 4.93
C VAL A 190 -1.21 -16.95 5.70
N ALA A 191 -1.15 -16.90 7.02
CA ALA A 191 -2.31 -17.05 7.87
C ALA A 191 -2.31 -15.97 8.95
N GLN A 192 -3.50 -15.51 9.32
CA GLN A 192 -3.63 -14.48 10.34
C GLN A 192 -4.92 -14.61 11.14
N CYS A 193 -4.83 -14.37 12.44
CA CYS A 193 -5.96 -14.21 13.36
C CYS A 193 -6.25 -12.73 13.60
N VAL A 194 -7.51 -12.41 13.89
CA VAL A 194 -7.86 -11.13 14.52
C VAL A 194 -7.34 -11.15 15.96
N GLY A 195 -6.72 -10.06 16.40
CA GLY A 195 -5.99 -9.97 17.67
C GLY A 195 -6.85 -10.03 18.94
N ASP A 196 -8.18 -10.17 18.81
CA ASP A 196 -9.07 -10.35 19.95
C ASP A 196 -9.22 -11.82 20.37
N LEU A 197 -8.72 -12.76 19.58
CA LEU A 197 -8.69 -14.18 19.94
C LEU A 197 -7.55 -14.51 20.92
N SER A 198 -7.78 -15.47 21.81
CA SER A 198 -6.72 -16.11 22.57
C SER A 198 -5.78 -16.92 21.67
N SER A 199 -4.63 -17.34 22.20
CA SER A 199 -3.68 -18.18 21.45
C SER A 199 -4.28 -19.52 21.00
N GLY A 200 -5.13 -20.13 21.83
CA GLY A 200 -5.84 -21.37 21.51
C GLY A 200 -6.88 -21.18 20.42
N GLU A 201 -7.75 -20.17 20.54
CA GLU A 201 -8.77 -19.87 19.54
C GLU A 201 -8.16 -19.45 18.20
N CYS A 202 -7.06 -18.69 18.22
CA CYS A 202 -6.31 -18.35 17.02
C CYS A 202 -5.77 -19.61 16.33
N GLN A 203 -5.21 -20.54 17.12
CA GLN A 203 -4.69 -21.81 16.63
C GLN A 203 -5.79 -22.67 16.00
N ASP A 204 -6.95 -22.76 16.64
CA ASP A 204 -8.10 -23.52 16.16
C ASP A 204 -8.70 -22.89 14.89
N CYS A 205 -8.87 -21.57 14.86
CA CYS A 205 -9.38 -20.85 13.70
C CYS A 205 -8.46 -21.02 12.47
N VAL A 206 -7.15 -20.81 12.62
CA VAL A 206 -6.20 -20.96 11.51
C VAL A 206 -6.14 -22.41 11.02
N SER A 207 -6.21 -23.38 11.92
CA SER A 207 -6.24 -24.80 11.55
C SER A 207 -7.49 -25.14 10.72
N GLU A 208 -8.66 -24.63 11.11
CA GLU A 208 -9.90 -24.77 10.35
C GLU A 208 -9.81 -24.12 8.96
N ALA A 209 -9.32 -22.88 8.89
CA ALA A 209 -9.15 -22.16 7.63
C ALA A 209 -8.21 -22.93 6.68
N ILE A 210 -7.09 -23.45 7.20
CA ILE A 210 -6.15 -24.25 6.44
C ILE A 210 -6.74 -25.60 6.01
N GLY A 211 -7.49 -26.27 6.88
CA GLY A 211 -8.18 -27.51 6.55
C GLY A 211 -9.12 -27.33 5.36
N ARG A 212 -9.95 -26.29 5.39
CA ARG A 212 -10.85 -25.92 4.28
C ARG A 212 -10.09 -25.52 3.02
N LEU A 213 -8.97 -24.81 3.18
CA LEU A 213 -8.15 -24.38 2.04
C LEU A 213 -7.55 -25.57 1.30
N LYS A 214 -7.11 -26.61 2.04
CA LYS A 214 -6.63 -27.87 1.46
C LYS A 214 -7.74 -28.67 0.79
N SER A 215 -8.91 -28.80 1.43
CA SER A 215 -10.04 -29.57 0.88
C SER A 215 -10.64 -28.92 -0.36
N ASP A 216 -10.83 -27.60 -0.33
CA ASP A 216 -11.63 -26.90 -1.33
C ASP A 216 -10.79 -26.34 -2.47
N CYS A 217 -9.53 -25.98 -2.20
CA CYS A 217 -8.62 -25.40 -3.18
C CYS A 217 -7.40 -26.30 -3.45
N GLY A 218 -7.43 -27.60 -3.13
CA GLY A 218 -6.28 -28.51 -3.26
C GLY A 218 -5.74 -28.70 -4.69
N GLY A 219 -6.48 -28.31 -5.73
CA GLY A 219 -6.01 -28.34 -7.12
C GLY A 219 -5.50 -26.99 -7.65
N ALA A 220 -5.70 -25.91 -6.90
CA ALA A 220 -5.57 -24.55 -7.43
C ALA A 220 -4.15 -23.99 -7.34
N VAL A 221 -3.84 -23.01 -8.20
CA VAL A 221 -2.56 -22.28 -8.15
C VAL A 221 -2.51 -21.22 -7.04
N TYR A 222 -3.65 -20.83 -6.50
CA TYR A 222 -3.79 -20.02 -5.31
C TYR A 222 -5.11 -20.36 -4.61
N GLY A 223 -5.21 -20.04 -3.33
CA GLY A 223 -6.46 -20.12 -2.61
C GLY A 223 -6.53 -19.10 -1.48
N ASP A 224 -7.72 -18.54 -1.29
CA ASP A 224 -8.07 -17.65 -0.20
C ASP A 224 -9.20 -18.29 0.61
N MET A 225 -9.00 -18.42 1.92
CA MET A 225 -10.03 -18.83 2.88
C MET A 225 -10.08 -17.81 4.01
N PHE A 226 -11.14 -17.01 4.05
CA PHE A 226 -11.42 -16.06 5.12
C PHE A 226 -12.57 -16.58 5.97
N LEU A 227 -12.29 -16.81 7.24
CA LEU A 227 -13.29 -17.02 8.28
C LEU A 227 -13.57 -15.67 8.97
N ALA A 228 -14.58 -15.64 9.83
CA ALA A 228 -14.96 -14.41 10.52
C ALA A 228 -13.85 -13.82 11.42
N LYS A 229 -12.98 -14.66 12.00
CA LYS A 229 -11.91 -14.25 12.91
C LYS A 229 -10.49 -14.61 12.50
N CYS A 230 -10.30 -15.23 11.35
CA CYS A 230 -8.96 -15.52 10.81
C CYS A 230 -9.02 -15.78 9.31
N TYR A 231 -7.87 -15.82 8.66
CA TYR A 231 -7.76 -16.26 7.28
C TYR A 231 -6.51 -17.09 7.06
N ALA A 232 -6.54 -17.89 6.00
CA ALA A 232 -5.37 -18.56 5.43
C ALA A 232 -5.39 -18.43 3.92
N ARG A 233 -4.22 -18.17 3.33
CA ARG A 233 -4.05 -18.03 1.89
C ARG A 233 -2.78 -18.70 1.44
N TYR A 234 -2.77 -19.17 0.20
CA TYR A 234 -1.53 -19.59 -0.46
C TYR A 234 -1.51 -19.16 -1.91
N GLN A 235 -0.31 -19.06 -2.46
CA GLN A 235 -0.07 -18.87 -3.89
C GLN A 235 1.13 -19.68 -4.32
N THR A 236 1.11 -20.11 -5.59
CA THR A 236 2.22 -20.77 -6.27
C THR A 236 2.83 -19.81 -7.30
N GLY A 237 4.08 -20.03 -7.72
CA GLY A 237 4.74 -19.17 -8.73
C GLY A 237 3.97 -19.07 -10.05
N SER A 238 3.21 -20.11 -10.42
CA SER A 238 2.32 -20.10 -11.59
C SER A 238 1.20 -19.06 -11.47
N ALA A 239 0.74 -18.72 -10.26
CA ALA A 239 -0.24 -17.65 -10.05
C ALA A 239 0.31 -16.29 -10.50
N HIS A 240 1.59 -15.98 -10.20
CA HIS A 240 2.21 -14.73 -10.64
C HIS A 240 2.28 -14.64 -12.18
N SER A 241 2.56 -15.76 -12.86
CA SER A 241 2.56 -15.83 -14.34
C SER A 241 1.18 -15.62 -14.97
N ILE A 242 0.12 -16.09 -14.30
CA ILE A 242 -1.28 -15.92 -14.76
C ILE A 242 -1.76 -14.48 -14.52
N TYR A 243 -1.44 -13.91 -13.35
CA TYR A 243 -1.74 -12.51 -13.03
C TYR A 243 -1.03 -11.54 -13.98
N SER A 244 0.27 -11.75 -14.25
CA SER A 244 1.02 -10.93 -15.20
C SER A 244 0.50 -11.04 -16.64
N LYS A 245 0.04 -12.23 -17.06
CA LYS A 245 -0.61 -12.42 -18.36
C LYS A 245 -1.96 -11.69 -18.45
N ALA A 246 -2.78 -11.74 -17.40
CA ALA A 246 -4.07 -11.04 -17.35
C ALA A 246 -3.93 -9.50 -17.29
N HIS A 247 -2.86 -8.99 -16.66
CA HIS A 247 -2.56 -7.55 -16.63
C HIS A 247 -1.99 -7.03 -17.95
N HIS A 248 -1.28 -7.86 -18.72
CA HIS A 248 -0.76 -7.48 -20.04
C HIS A 248 -1.87 -7.23 -21.08
N ASP A 249 -3.02 -7.91 -20.95
CA ASP A 249 -4.19 -7.69 -21.82
C ASP A 249 -5.04 -6.47 -21.40
N LYS A 250 -4.78 -5.87 -20.24
CA LYS A 250 -5.58 -4.76 -19.67
C LYS A 250 -4.83 -3.43 -19.54
N SER A 251 -3.61 -3.30 -20.07
CA SER A 251 -2.86 -2.03 -20.07
C SER A 251 -3.13 -1.20 -21.33
N THR A 252 -4.34 -0.67 -21.46
CA THR A 252 -4.59 0.52 -22.27
C THR A 252 -5.29 1.55 -21.40
N THR A 253 -4.53 2.36 -20.64
CA THR A 253 -4.97 3.72 -20.23
C THR A 253 -3.85 4.56 -19.57
N ASP A 254 -3.29 5.47 -20.37
CA ASP A 254 -3.00 6.91 -20.12
C ASP A 254 -2.19 7.44 -18.92
N GLY A 255 -1.84 6.65 -17.90
CA GLY A 255 -0.99 7.12 -16.80
C GLY A 255 0.51 7.16 -17.16
N GLU A 256 1.03 6.05 -17.68
CA GLU A 256 2.48 5.88 -17.91
C GLU A 256 3.01 6.64 -19.14
N LYS A 257 2.16 6.82 -20.17
CA LYS A 257 2.54 7.61 -21.36
C LYS A 257 2.77 9.07 -21.00
N THR A 258 2.00 9.61 -20.06
CA THR A 258 2.05 11.03 -19.67
C THR A 258 3.38 11.35 -18.98
N PHE A 259 3.88 10.50 -18.09
CA PHE A 259 5.18 10.70 -17.44
C PHE A 259 6.35 10.53 -18.40
N ALA A 260 6.32 9.52 -19.28
CA ALA A 260 7.36 9.33 -20.30
C ALA A 260 7.44 10.52 -21.28
N ILE A 261 6.30 11.09 -21.67
CA ILE A 261 6.24 12.28 -22.54
C ILE A 261 6.76 13.53 -21.82
N ILE A 262 6.39 13.74 -20.55
CA ILE A 262 6.85 14.90 -19.77
C ILE A 262 8.37 14.85 -19.56
N ILE A 263 8.92 13.69 -19.21
CA ILE A 263 10.38 13.53 -19.01
C ILE A 263 11.13 13.73 -20.34
N GLY A 264 10.60 13.22 -21.45
CA GLY A 264 11.15 13.43 -22.79
C GLY A 264 11.14 14.89 -23.23
N LEU A 265 10.06 15.63 -22.95
CA LEU A 265 9.97 17.06 -23.23
C LEU A 265 10.96 17.89 -22.41
N LEU A 266 11.08 17.61 -21.11
CA LEU A 266 11.99 18.34 -20.22
C LEU A 266 13.46 18.13 -20.60
N THR A 267 13.85 16.89 -20.93
CA THR A 267 15.21 16.57 -21.39
C THR A 267 15.50 17.15 -22.78
N GLY A 268 14.55 17.07 -23.71
CA GLY A 268 14.68 17.66 -25.04
C GLY A 268 14.86 19.18 -25.01
N VAL A 269 14.07 19.89 -24.20
CA VAL A 269 14.17 21.35 -24.05
C VAL A 269 15.52 21.74 -23.44
N ALA A 270 16.01 21.02 -22.42
CA ALA A 270 17.30 21.29 -21.82
C ALA A 270 18.46 21.12 -22.83
N LEU A 271 18.46 20.05 -23.63
CA LEU A 271 19.48 19.81 -24.65
C LEU A 271 19.44 20.88 -25.76
N LEU A 272 18.25 21.33 -26.15
CA LEU A 272 18.08 22.38 -27.15
C LEU A 272 18.62 23.73 -26.66
N ILE A 273 18.37 24.10 -25.40
CA ILE A 273 18.92 25.31 -24.80
C ILE A 273 20.46 25.27 -24.77
N ILE A 274 21.04 24.13 -24.40
CA ILE A 274 22.50 23.92 -24.40
C ILE A 274 23.06 24.07 -25.82
N PHE A 275 22.42 23.44 -26.81
CA PHE A 275 22.85 23.54 -28.21
C PHE A 275 22.80 24.98 -28.73
N LEU A 276 21.73 25.73 -28.43
CA LEU A 276 21.60 27.13 -28.82
C LEU A 276 22.62 28.04 -28.13
N THR A 277 23.00 27.75 -26.88
CA THR A 277 24.07 28.50 -26.17
C THR A 277 25.45 28.21 -26.76
N PHE A 278 25.72 26.97 -27.17
CA PHE A 278 26.94 26.65 -27.93
C PHE A 278 26.98 27.36 -29.29
N ILE A 279 25.86 27.37 -30.04
CA ILE A 279 25.75 28.10 -31.30
C ILE A 279 26.02 29.59 -31.09
N ARG A 280 25.37 30.23 -30.11
CA ARG A 280 25.63 31.65 -29.81
C ARG A 280 27.10 31.91 -29.52
N LYS A 281 27.73 31.05 -28.74
CA LYS A 281 29.16 31.16 -28.41
C LYS A 281 30.11 30.90 -29.58
N VAL A 282 29.66 30.19 -30.61
CA VAL A 282 30.42 29.98 -31.86
C VAL A 282 30.25 31.15 -32.83
N PHE A 283 29.08 31.80 -32.83
CA PHE A 283 28.82 32.97 -33.67
C PHE A 283 29.32 34.30 -33.06
N GLU A 284 29.43 34.39 -31.73
CA GLU A 284 30.17 35.45 -31.04
C GLU A 284 31.66 35.07 -30.99
N GLY A 285 32.33 35.19 -32.15
CA GLY A 285 33.78 35.23 -32.20
C GLY A 285 34.34 36.47 -31.46
N PRO A 286 35.60 36.44 -30.99
CA PRO A 286 36.18 37.50 -30.17
C PRO A 286 36.24 38.83 -30.93
N ASP A 287 35.63 39.88 -30.38
CA ASP A 287 35.61 41.22 -30.96
C ASP A 287 37.02 41.74 -31.25
N ALA A 288 37.27 41.99 -32.53
CA ALA A 288 38.43 42.73 -33.01
C ALA A 288 38.19 44.24 -32.80
N TYR A 289 39.17 44.88 -32.16
CA TYR A 289 39.33 46.32 -32.02
C TYR A 289 39.02 47.09 -33.32
N LEU A 290 38.07 48.03 -33.28
CA LEU A 290 38.10 49.19 -34.18
C LEU A 290 37.77 50.48 -33.42
N HIS A 291 38.78 51.35 -33.36
CA HIS A 291 38.73 52.72 -32.89
C HIS A 291 37.86 53.57 -33.85
N ALA A 292 36.96 54.39 -33.29
CA ALA A 292 36.45 55.60 -33.96
C ALA A 292 36.38 56.76 -32.94
N PRO A 293 36.77 57.98 -33.32
CA PRO A 293 37.02 59.09 -32.41
C PRO A 293 35.76 59.85 -31.98
N ALA A 294 35.78 60.34 -30.74
CA ALA A 294 34.78 61.21 -30.15
C ALA A 294 34.87 62.64 -30.74
N LEU A 295 33.73 63.15 -31.19
CA LEU A 295 33.53 64.52 -31.65
C LEU A 295 32.20 65.01 -31.06
N GLU A 296 32.27 65.69 -29.92
CA GLU A 296 31.43 66.86 -29.60
C GLU A 296 31.81 67.38 -28.21
N ASN A 297 32.40 68.57 -28.17
CA ASN A 297 32.45 69.43 -26.99
C ASN A 297 32.45 70.89 -27.49
N GLY A 298 31.29 71.52 -27.44
CA GLY A 298 31.09 72.97 -27.40
C GLY A 298 29.83 73.19 -26.56
N LEU A 299 29.96 73.61 -25.29
CA LEU A 299 29.88 75.02 -24.83
C LEU A 299 28.55 75.68 -25.27
N MET A 300 27.74 76.36 -24.47
CA MET A 300 27.66 76.74 -23.05
C MET A 300 26.40 77.66 -22.96
N VAL A 301 25.90 77.91 -21.75
CA VAL A 301 25.09 79.09 -21.29
C VAL A 301 23.56 78.93 -21.16
N ASP A 302 23.16 78.77 -19.88
CA ASP A 302 22.16 79.51 -19.06
C ASP A 302 20.84 80.07 -19.63
N TYR A 303 19.71 79.81 -18.95
CA TYR A 303 18.95 80.77 -18.08
C TYR A 303 17.55 80.24 -17.70
N LEU A 304 17.33 79.98 -16.40
CA LEU A 304 16.27 80.50 -15.51
C LEU A 304 16.21 79.68 -14.20
#